data_AF-A0A5C8TIA4-F1
#
_entry.id   AF-A0A5C8TIA4-F1
#
_cell.length_a   1.000
_cell.length_b   1.000
_cell.length_c   1.000
_cell.angle_alpha   90.00
_cell.angle_beta   90.00
_cell.angle_gamma   90.00
#
_symmetry.space_group_name_H-M   'P 1'
#
loop_
_entity.id
_entity.type
_entity.pdbx_description
1 polymer ?
#
loop_
_entity_poly.entity_id
_entity_poly.type
_entity_poly.pdbx_seq_one_letter_code
_entity_poly.pdbx_strand_id
1 'polypeptide(L)'
;RDPAAGAGAFDAISGDTALGDGLRDLARLRAALIRLDLPDPAPALASLQSLAAGSPFRFTAREMLGLAALKSGQYDEAGRWFDQLNMDPETPQNLRQRIEVYVALVAGGPVTVTEAKPEPAAPPPPITR
;
A
#
# COMPACT_ATOMS: atom_id res chain seq x y z
N ARG A 1 -3.15 -17.44 -13.30
CA ARG A 1 -1.86 -16.92 -13.84
C ARG A 1 -0.82 -16.99 -12.73
N ASP A 2 0.43 -17.29 -13.05
CA ASP A 2 1.53 -17.39 -12.09
C ASP A 2 2.14 -16.00 -11.81
N PRO A 3 2.03 -15.48 -10.56
CA PRO A 3 2.59 -14.18 -10.19
C PRO A 3 4.12 -14.13 -10.31
N ALA A 4 4.82 -15.21 -9.98
CA ALA A 4 6.28 -15.25 -10.05
C ALA A 4 6.75 -15.16 -11.50
N ALA A 5 6.10 -15.90 -12.41
CA ALA A 5 6.35 -15.79 -13.85
C ALA A 5 6.07 -14.37 -14.37
N GLY A 6 4.98 -13.73 -13.90
CA GLY A 6 4.66 -12.35 -14.26
C GLY A 6 5.72 -11.35 -13.80
N ALA A 7 6.21 -11.49 -12.57
CA ALA A 7 7.28 -10.64 -12.04
C ALA A 7 8.61 -10.89 -12.78
N GLY A 8 8.92 -12.13 -13.17
CA GLY A 8 10.09 -12.46 -13.97
C GLY A 8 10.07 -11.84 -15.37
N ALA A 9 8.90 -11.76 -16.01
CA ALA A 9 8.76 -11.09 -17.30
C ALA A 9 9.07 -9.58 -17.22
N PHE A 10 8.69 -8.92 -16.13
CA PHE A 10 9.05 -7.53 -15.90
C PHE A 10 10.52 -7.36 -15.53
N ASP A 11 11.13 -8.30 -14.81
CA ASP A 11 12.57 -8.26 -14.51
C ASP A 11 13.39 -8.24 -15.80
N ALA A 12 13.03 -9.08 -16.78
CA ALA A 12 13.70 -9.13 -18.07
C ALA A 12 13.69 -7.76 -18.78
N ILE A 13 12.57 -7.04 -18.73
CA ILE A 13 12.46 -5.67 -19.29
C ILE A 13 13.29 -4.68 -18.45
N SER A 14 13.29 -4.81 -17.13
CA SER A 14 14.03 -3.91 -16.24
C SER A 14 15.56 -4.03 -16.40
N GLY A 15 16.04 -5.21 -16.79
CA GLY A 15 17.45 -5.51 -17.04
C GLY A 15 17.92 -5.23 -18.46
N ASP A 16 17.01 -4.95 -19.41
CA ASP A 16 17.37 -4.68 -20.80
C ASP A 16 17.92 -3.26 -20.98
N THR A 17 19.26 -3.16 -21.03
CA THR A 17 19.98 -1.89 -21.16
C THR A 17 19.78 -1.20 -22.51
N ALA A 18 19.15 -1.84 -23.50
CA ALA A 18 18.78 -1.19 -24.75
C ALA A 18 17.55 -0.28 -24.60
N LEU A 19 16.77 -0.46 -23.53
CA LEU A 19 15.58 0.35 -23.23
C LEU A 19 15.96 1.59 -22.42
N GLY A 20 15.17 2.66 -22.54
CA GLY A 20 15.35 3.88 -21.75
C GLY A 20 14.99 3.67 -20.26
N ASP A 21 15.62 4.46 -19.39
CA ASP A 21 15.52 4.33 -17.92
C ASP A 21 14.07 4.33 -17.42
N GLY A 22 13.20 5.18 -17.98
CA GLY A 22 11.79 5.23 -17.61
C GLY A 22 11.03 3.93 -17.84
N LEU A 23 11.33 3.20 -18.92
CA LEU A 23 10.69 1.91 -19.20
C LEU A 23 11.24 0.81 -18.27
N ARG A 24 12.54 0.84 -17.97
CA ARG A 24 13.16 -0.09 -17.03
C ARG A 24 12.65 0.12 -15.60
N ASP A 25 12.49 1.37 -15.19
CA ASP A 25 11.90 1.74 -13.90
C ASP A 25 10.43 1.33 -13.79
N LEU A 26 9.64 1.54 -14.85
CA LEU A 26 8.25 1.08 -14.89
C LEU A 26 8.18 -0.45 -14.74
N ALA A 27 9.06 -1.17 -15.43
CA ALA A 27 9.13 -2.61 -15.32
C ALA A 27 9.51 -3.05 -13.88
N ARG A 28 10.53 -2.40 -13.28
CA ARG A 28 10.91 -2.64 -11.89
C ARG A 28 9.75 -2.39 -10.92
N LEU A 29 9.00 -1.30 -11.11
CA LEU A 29 7.80 -1.01 -10.34
C LEU A 29 6.79 -2.16 -10.46
N ARG A 30 6.44 -2.57 -11.69
CA ARG A 30 5.46 -3.63 -11.93
C ARG A 30 5.87 -4.97 -11.32
N ALA A 31 7.15 -5.31 -11.40
CA ALA A 31 7.68 -6.52 -10.78
C ALA A 31 7.57 -6.45 -9.24
N ALA A 32 7.92 -5.31 -8.64
CA ALA A 32 7.81 -5.10 -7.20
C ALA A 32 6.36 -5.18 -6.70
N LEU A 33 5.40 -4.56 -7.40
CA LEU A 33 3.98 -4.63 -7.03
C LEU A 33 3.43 -6.06 -7.03
N ILE A 34 3.88 -6.90 -7.96
CA ILE A 34 3.46 -8.31 -7.99
C ILE A 34 4.08 -9.10 -6.83
N ARG A 35 5.35 -8.83 -6.50
CA ARG A 35 6.07 -9.52 -5.42
C ARG A 35 5.64 -9.09 -4.03
N LEU A 36 5.02 -7.93 -3.87
CA LEU A 36 4.61 -7.40 -2.57
C LEU A 36 3.58 -8.29 -1.85
N ASP A 37 2.78 -9.05 -2.60
CA ASP A 37 1.80 -9.99 -2.06
C ASP A 37 2.33 -11.43 -1.93
N LEU A 38 3.60 -11.67 -2.25
CA LEU A 38 4.24 -12.98 -2.09
C LEU A 38 4.77 -13.16 -0.65
N PRO A 39 5.06 -14.40 -0.23
CA PRO A 39 5.53 -14.69 1.14
C PRO A 39 6.82 -13.94 1.55
N ASP A 40 7.69 -13.60 0.58
CA ASP A 40 8.89 -12.81 0.81
C ASP A 40 8.82 -11.48 0.03
N PRO A 41 8.30 -10.40 0.65
CA PRO A 41 8.21 -9.10 0.01
C PRO A 41 9.51 -8.27 0.10
N ALA A 42 10.56 -8.75 0.78
CA ALA A 42 11.74 -7.91 1.05
C ALA A 42 12.44 -7.38 -0.22
N PRO A 43 12.63 -8.18 -1.30
CA PRO A 43 13.17 -7.66 -2.56
C PRO A 43 12.26 -6.62 -3.23
N ALA A 44 10.94 -6.77 -3.07
CA ALA A 44 9.96 -5.81 -3.58
C ALA A 44 10.07 -4.47 -2.84
N LEU A 45 10.13 -4.51 -1.52
CA LEU A 45 10.29 -3.33 -0.67
C LEU A 45 11.58 -2.56 -1.01
N ALA A 46 12.71 -3.26 -1.17
CA ALA A 46 13.97 -2.64 -1.57
C ALA A 46 13.87 -1.95 -2.95
N SER A 47 13.20 -2.59 -3.90
CA SER A 47 12.96 -2.00 -5.23
C SER A 47 12.08 -0.76 -5.16
N LEU A 48 11.02 -0.79 -4.35
CA LEU A 48 10.15 0.37 -4.13
C LEU A 48 10.90 1.50 -3.44
N GLN A 49 11.75 1.23 -2.45
CA GLN A 49 12.56 2.26 -1.79
C GLN A 49 13.48 2.98 -2.78
N SER A 50 14.12 2.25 -3.69
CA SER A 50 14.93 2.84 -4.76
C SER A 50 14.10 3.76 -5.67
N LEU A 51 12.90 3.32 -6.07
CA LEU A 51 12.00 4.13 -6.92
C LEU A 51 11.47 5.37 -6.18
N ALA A 52 11.24 5.27 -4.86
CA ALA A 52 10.77 6.37 -4.01
C ALA A 52 11.76 7.53 -3.88
N ALA A 53 13.05 7.29 -4.14
CA ALA A 53 14.12 8.27 -3.95
C ALA A 53 14.19 9.34 -5.06
N GLY A 54 13.63 9.09 -6.25
CA GLY A 54 13.72 10.07 -7.35
C GLY A 54 13.17 9.63 -8.71
N SER A 55 12.57 8.45 -8.80
CA SER A 55 11.94 8.00 -10.06
C SER A 55 10.66 8.82 -10.34
N PRO A 56 10.23 8.96 -11.61
CA PRO A 56 8.89 9.45 -11.94
C PRO A 56 7.77 8.66 -11.24
N PHE A 57 8.06 7.44 -10.79
CA PHE A 57 7.14 6.56 -10.07
C PHE A 57 7.20 6.68 -8.54
N ARG A 58 7.94 7.65 -8.00
CA ARG A 58 8.16 7.81 -6.55
C ARG A 58 6.89 7.87 -5.73
N PHE A 59 5.82 8.48 -6.26
CA PHE A 59 4.55 8.61 -5.55
C PHE A 59 3.88 7.26 -5.31
N THR A 60 3.79 6.44 -6.36
CA THR A 60 3.28 5.07 -6.28
C THR A 60 4.18 4.23 -5.37
N ALA A 61 5.50 4.39 -5.47
CA ALA A 61 6.43 3.66 -4.62
C ALA A 61 6.24 3.99 -3.12
N ARG A 62 6.20 5.28 -2.76
CA ARG A 62 5.96 5.74 -1.37
C ARG A 62 4.61 5.27 -0.84
N GLU A 63 3.56 5.36 -1.66
CA GLU A 63 2.24 4.89 -1.27
C GLU A 63 2.25 3.40 -0.94
N MET A 64 2.85 2.59 -1.81
CA MET A 64 2.89 1.14 -1.63
C MET A 64 3.78 0.72 -0.46
N LEU A 65 4.87 1.45 -0.18
CA LEU A 65 5.68 1.27 1.01
C LEU A 65 4.88 1.57 2.28
N GLY A 66 4.14 2.68 2.29
CA GLY A 66 3.26 3.03 3.42
C GLY A 66 2.16 2.00 3.65
N LEU A 67 1.53 1.51 2.58
CA LEU A 67 0.52 0.45 2.66
C LEU A 67 1.09 -0.89 3.13
N ALA A 68 2.30 -1.26 2.69
CA ALA A 68 2.96 -2.48 3.15
C ALA A 68 3.32 -2.42 4.64
N ALA A 69 3.83 -1.28 5.10
CA ALA A 69 4.08 -1.02 6.52
C ALA A 69 2.78 -1.07 7.33
N LEU A 70 1.72 -0.41 6.86
CA LEU A 70 0.40 -0.41 7.51
C LEU A 70 -0.16 -1.83 7.63
N LYS A 71 -0.12 -2.61 6.54
CA LYS A 71 -0.55 -4.02 6.52
C LYS A 71 0.22 -4.89 7.52
N SER A 72 1.47 -4.53 7.79
CA SER A 72 2.35 -5.23 8.73
C SER A 72 2.26 -4.70 10.16
N GLY A 73 1.33 -3.78 10.46
CA GLY A 73 1.18 -3.17 11.78
C GLY A 73 2.29 -2.17 12.15
N GLN A 74 3.11 -1.76 11.18
CA GLN A 74 4.22 -0.83 11.37
C GLN A 74 3.73 0.62 11.18
N TYR A 75 2.90 1.09 12.11
CA TYR A 75 2.18 2.37 12.00
C TYR A 75 3.12 3.57 11.87
N ASP A 76 4.21 3.62 12.65
CA ASP A 76 5.19 4.71 12.57
C ASP A 76 5.88 4.78 11.20
N GLU A 77 6.22 3.63 10.62
CA GLU A 77 6.83 3.58 9.29
C GLU A 77 5.83 3.94 8.20
N ALA A 78 4.59 3.46 8.30
CA ALA A 78 3.51 3.84 7.40
C ALA A 78 3.30 5.37 7.41
N GLY A 79 3.23 5.97 8.61
CA GLY A 79 3.11 7.41 8.79
C GLY A 79 4.23 8.19 8.10
N ARG A 80 5.49 7.77 8.26
CA ARG A 80 6.62 8.43 7.58
C ARG A 80 6.52 8.42 6.06
N TRP A 81 6.03 7.34 5.46
CA TRP A 81 5.85 7.27 4.01
C TRP A 81 4.72 8.17 3.53
N PHE A 82 3.60 8.21 4.27
CA PHE A 82 2.47 9.08 3.98
C PHE A 82 2.80 10.57 4.18
N ASP A 83 3.59 10.91 5.20
CA ASP A 83 4.08 12.27 5.43
C ASP A 83 4.96 12.77 4.29
N GLN A 84 5.85 11.92 3.76
CA GLN A 84 6.64 12.27 2.57
C GLN A 84 5.76 12.59 1.36
N LEU A 85 4.60 11.94 1.21
CA LEU A 85 3.64 12.26 0.14
C LEU A 85 2.92 13.59 0.41
N ASN A 86 2.56 13.86 1.67
CA ASN A 86 1.92 15.12 2.04
C ASN A 86 2.86 16.33 1.91
N MET A 87 4.14 16.15 2.23
CA MET A 87 5.17 17.19 2.16
C MET A 87 5.68 17.45 0.73
N ASP A 88 5.50 16.51 -0.20
CA ASP A 88 5.89 16.69 -1.61
C ASP A 88 4.84 17.57 -2.33
N PRO A 89 5.20 18.79 -2.78
CA PRO A 89 4.26 19.69 -3.44
C PRO A 89 3.78 19.15 -4.79
N GLU A 90 4.53 18.23 -5.42
CA GLU A 90 4.18 17.63 -6.70
C GLU A 90 3.20 16.44 -6.57
N THR A 91 2.81 16.05 -5.35
CA THR A 91 1.86 14.95 -5.15
C THR A 91 0.50 15.25 -5.82
N PRO A 92 -0.02 14.36 -6.67
CA PRO A 92 -1.33 14.56 -7.32
C PRO A 92 -2.47 14.72 -6.30
N GLN A 93 -3.46 15.56 -6.61
CA GLN A 93 -4.55 15.88 -5.67
C GLN A 93 -5.36 14.63 -5.26
N ASN A 94 -5.66 13.74 -6.21
CA ASN A 94 -6.36 12.49 -5.94
C ASN A 94 -5.56 11.56 -5.01
N LEU A 95 -4.23 11.57 -5.11
CA LEU A 95 -3.37 10.83 -4.21
C LEU A 95 -3.41 11.46 -2.81
N ARG A 96 -3.32 12.79 -2.66
CA ARG A 96 -3.43 13.44 -1.33
C ARG A 96 -4.71 13.06 -0.60
N GLN A 97 -5.86 13.13 -1.27
CA GLN A 97 -7.15 12.72 -0.68
C GLN A 97 -7.12 11.29 -0.15
N ARG A 98 -6.43 10.39 -0.85
CA ARG A 98 -6.26 9.00 -0.44
C ARG A 98 -5.29 8.86 0.73
N ILE A 99 -4.22 9.65 0.76
CA ILE A 99 -3.26 9.68 1.86
C ILE A 99 -3.90 10.19 3.16
N GLU A 100 -4.82 11.17 3.11
CA GLU A 100 -5.58 11.62 4.28
C GLU A 100 -6.33 10.47 4.97
N VAL A 101 -6.94 9.58 4.19
CA VAL A 101 -7.60 8.37 4.71
C VAL A 101 -6.58 7.44 5.36
N TYR A 102 -5.44 7.21 4.72
CA TYR A 102 -4.42 6.31 5.27
C TYR A 102 -3.77 6.86 6.55
N VAL A 103 -3.56 8.17 6.64
CA VAL A 103 -3.08 8.82 7.88
C VAL A 103 -4.08 8.64 9.02
N ALA A 104 -5.38 8.77 8.74
CA ALA A 104 -6.40 8.49 9.74
C ALA A 104 -6.38 7.02 10.20
N LEU A 105 -6.15 6.07 9.29
CA LEU A 105 -5.97 4.66 9.64
C LEU A 105 -4.72 4.42 10.50
N VAL A 106 -3.60 5.07 10.17
CA VAL A 106 -2.36 5.01 10.95
C VAL A 106 -2.59 5.53 12.37
N ALA A 107 -3.28 6.68 12.50
CA ALA A 107 -3.61 7.28 13.79
C ALA A 107 -4.57 6.42 14.63
N GLY A 108 -5.48 5.68 13.98
CA GLY A 108 -6.40 4.77 14.64
C GLY A 108 -5.76 3.49 15.16
N GLY A 109 -4.59 3.09 14.64
CA GLY A 109 -3.88 1.89 15.07
C GLY A 109 -4.60 0.58 14.71
N PRO A 110 -4.39 -0.51 15.47
CA PRO A 110 -5.00 -1.80 15.17
C PRO A 110 -6.52 -1.76 15.35
N VAL A 111 -7.24 -2.29 14.37
CA VAL A 111 -8.70 -2.42 14.42
C VAL A 111 -9.07 -3.39 15.53
N THR A 112 -9.71 -2.89 16.59
CA THR A 112 -10.29 -3.71 17.64
C THR A 112 -11.74 -4.05 17.27
N VAL A 113 -12.01 -5.32 17.00
CA VAL A 113 -13.40 -5.79 16.86
C VAL A 113 -13.92 -6.00 18.28
N THR A 114 -14.64 -5.02 18.80
CA THR A 114 -15.43 -5.22 20.02
C THR A 114 -16.61 -6.13 19.66
N GLU A 115 -16.59 -7.37 20.11
CA GLU A 115 -17.77 -8.24 20.05
C GLU A 115 -18.94 -7.56 20.77
N ALA A 116 -20.00 -7.25 20.05
CA ALA A 116 -21.22 -6.73 20.65
C ALA A 116 -21.84 -7.85 21.51
N LYS A 117 -21.87 -7.63 22.83
CA LYS A 117 -22.64 -8.48 23.76
C LYS A 117 -24.10 -8.53 23.26
N PRO A 118 -24.71 -9.71 23.06
CA PRO A 118 -26.10 -9.78 22.65
C PRO A 118 -26.97 -9.10 23.70
N GLU A 119 -27.62 -8.00 23.31
CA GLU A 119 -28.61 -7.33 24.14
C GLU A 119 -29.85 -8.24 24.22
N PRO A 120 -30.39 -8.54 25.41
CA PRO A 120 -31.58 -9.38 25.55
C PRO A 120 -32.72 -8.77 24.73
N ALA A 121 -33.34 -9.57 23.87
CA ALA A 121 -34.51 -9.14 23.11
C ALA A 121 -35.56 -8.52 24.04
N ALA A 122 -35.97 -7.29 23.73
CA ALA A 122 -37.06 -6.63 24.43
C ALA A 122 -38.31 -7.54 24.41
N PRO A 123 -39.06 -7.64 25.53
CA PRO A 123 -40.25 -8.46 25.58
C PRO A 123 -41.25 -7.99 24.50
N PRO A 124 -41.95 -8.91 23.83
CA PRO A 124 -42.91 -8.56 22.79
C PRO A 124 -44.01 -7.65 23.37
N PRO A 125 -44.49 -6.65 22.60
CA PRO A 125 -45.55 -5.76 23.06
C PRO A 125 -46.82 -6.57 23.39
N PRO A 126 -47.61 -6.14 24.40
CA PRO A 126 -48.82 -6.86 24.77
C PRO A 126 -49.80 -6.88 23.59
N ILE A 127 -50.25 -8.07 23.22
CA ILE A 127 -51.32 -8.27 22.24
C ILE A 127 -52.63 -7.97 22.97
N THR A 128 -53.19 -6.78 22.76
CA THR A 128 -54.55 -6.45 23.21
C THR A 128 -55.54 -7.21 22.32
N ARG A 129 -56.41 -8.03 22.92
CA ARG A 129 -57.50 -8.75 22.25
C ARG A 129 -58.72 -7.85 22.07
#